data_AF-A0A3N8KPX4-F1
#
_entry.id   AF-A0A3N8KPX4-F1
#
_cell.length_a   1.000
_cell.length_b   1.000
_cell.length_c   1.000
_cell.angle_alpha   90.00
_cell.angle_beta   90.00
_cell.angle_gamma   90.00
#
_symmetry.space_group_name_H-M   'P 1'
#
loop_
_entity.id
_entity.type
_entity.pdbx_description
1 polymer ?
#
loop_
_entity_poly.entity_id
_entity_poly.type
_entity_poly.pdbx_seq_one_letter_code
_entity_poly.pdbx_strand_id
1 'polypeptide(L)'
;RHEEGRTVWHPVGCDKCGHSGYAGRRGVYELLLVDDAIRSLIHRNAADAEILATGRAQGMRTLRDDAERWLAAGATSLEEVLRVTGGA
;
A
#
# COMPACT_ATOMS: atom_id res chain seq x y z
N ARG A 1 15.41 -13.32 1.97
CA ARG A 1 16.80 -13.04 1.50
C ARG A 1 17.24 -11.71 2.12
N HIS A 2 18.52 -11.57 2.44
CA HIS A 2 19.08 -10.26 2.81
C HIS A 2 19.60 -9.60 1.52
N GLU A 3 18.87 -8.61 1.02
CA GLU A 3 19.25 -7.83 -0.16
C GLU A 3 19.49 -6.40 0.32
N GLU A 4 20.69 -5.87 0.08
CA GLU A 4 21.06 -4.48 0.39
C GLU A 4 20.77 -4.04 1.85
N GLY A 5 20.96 -4.96 2.81
CA GLY A 5 20.72 -4.70 4.23
C GLY A 5 19.25 -4.75 4.67
N ARG A 6 18.31 -5.07 3.78
CA ARG A 6 16.90 -5.27 4.10
C ARG A 6 16.52 -6.76 4.04
N THR A 7 15.71 -7.21 4.99
CA THR A 7 15.13 -8.56 4.96
C THR A 7 13.92 -8.55 4.03
N VAL A 8 14.02 -9.29 2.92
CA VAL A 8 12.94 -9.45 1.94
C VAL A 8 12.38 -10.87 2.04
N TRP A 9 11.05 -10.98 2.06
CA TRP A 9 10.32 -12.24 2.11
C TRP A 9 9.82 -12.61 0.72
N HIS A 10 10.00 -13.88 0.35
CA HIS A 10 9.50 -14.44 -0.90
C HIS A 10 8.67 -15.69 -0.62
N PRO A 11 7.65 -15.97 -1.44
CA PRO A 11 6.90 -17.23 -1.35
C PRO A 11 7.83 -18.42 -1.66
N VAL A 12 7.60 -19.55 -1.00
CA VAL A 12 8.31 -20.82 -1.25
C VAL A 12 7.32 -21.95 -1.55
N GLY A 13 6.29 -22.09 -0.72
CA GLY A 13 5.27 -23.12 -0.87
C GLY A 13 5.53 -24.37 -0.01
N CYS A 14 4.46 -24.90 0.58
CA CYS A 14 4.42 -26.16 1.33
C CYS A 14 2.99 -26.72 1.32
N ASP A 15 2.81 -27.95 1.80
CA ASP A 15 1.50 -28.62 1.82
C ASP A 15 0.43 -27.80 2.56
N LYS A 16 0.81 -27.12 3.64
CA LYS A 16 -0.11 -26.31 4.47
C LYS A 16 -0.69 -25.10 3.72
N CYS A 17 0.04 -24.56 2.74
CA CYS A 17 -0.41 -23.44 1.93
C CYS A 17 -0.84 -23.86 0.52
N GLY A 18 -1.02 -25.17 0.27
CA GLY A 18 -1.32 -25.72 -1.06
C GLY A 18 -0.25 -25.37 -2.08
N HIS A 19 1.02 -25.35 -1.67
CA HIS A 19 2.19 -24.97 -2.48
C HIS A 19 2.19 -23.54 -3.05
N SER A 20 1.26 -22.66 -2.65
CA SER A 20 1.22 -21.28 -3.15
C SER A 20 2.30 -20.35 -2.59
N GLY A 21 2.81 -20.65 -1.38
CA GLY A 21 3.68 -19.77 -0.61
C GLY A 21 2.94 -18.67 0.16
N TYR A 22 1.60 -18.65 0.13
CA TYR A 22 0.76 -17.66 0.83
C TYR A 22 -0.35 -18.34 1.63
N ALA A 23 -0.72 -17.76 2.78
CA ALA A 23 -1.83 -18.24 3.58
C ALA A 23 -2.66 -17.06 4.11
N GLY A 24 -3.95 -17.06 3.81
CA GLY A 24 -4.83 -15.93 4.11
C GLY A 24 -4.57 -14.73 3.19
N ARG A 25 -5.18 -13.59 3.54
CA ARG A 25 -5.08 -12.32 2.81
C ARG A 25 -5.07 -11.16 3.81
N ARG A 26 -4.42 -10.06 3.44
CA ARG A 26 -4.45 -8.78 4.18
C ARG A 26 -4.91 -7.68 3.24
N GLY A 27 -5.72 -6.77 3.76
CA GLY A 27 -6.11 -5.56 3.02
C GLY A 27 -4.99 -4.53 3.03
N VAL A 28 -4.86 -3.82 1.92
CA VAL A 28 -4.14 -2.54 1.85
C VAL A 28 -5.16 -1.43 1.65
N TYR A 29 -4.94 -0.29 2.30
CA TYR A 29 -5.94 0.77 2.36
C TYR A 29 -5.35 2.13 2.03
N GLU A 30 -6.14 2.92 1.32
CA GLU A 30 -5.93 4.34 1.10
C GLU A 30 -7.19 5.05 1.57
N LEU A 31 -7.03 5.98 2.52
CA LEU A 31 -8.16 6.64 3.18
C LEU A 31 -7.96 8.14 3.17
N LEU A 32 -8.68 8.82 2.27
CA LEU A 32 -8.77 10.28 2.24
C LEU A 32 -9.87 10.74 3.21
N LEU A 33 -9.50 11.48 4.24
CA LEU A 33 -10.45 12.14 5.12
C LEU A 33 -10.89 13.47 4.49
N VAL A 34 -12.20 13.68 4.37
CA VAL A 34 -12.75 14.94 3.85
C VAL A 34 -12.91 15.94 4.98
N ASP A 35 -11.85 16.71 5.22
CA ASP A 35 -11.88 17.87 6.10
C ASP A 35 -12.26 19.16 5.33
N ASP A 36 -12.16 20.33 5.99
CA ASP A 36 -12.52 21.60 5.37
C ASP A 36 -11.58 22.01 4.22
N ALA A 37 -10.30 21.62 4.28
CA ALA A 37 -9.35 21.91 3.20
C ALA A 37 -9.69 21.09 1.95
N ILE A 38 -9.91 19.78 2.12
CA ILE A 38 -10.34 18.90 1.03
C ILE A 38 -11.71 19.33 0.48
N ARG A 39 -12.67 19.68 1.35
CA ARG A 39 -13.98 20.20 0.95
C ARG A 39 -13.85 21.45 0.07
N SER A 40 -12.97 22.38 0.42
CA SER A 40 -12.71 23.58 -0.37
C SER A 40 -12.14 23.27 -1.76
N LEU A 41 -11.26 22.26 -1.86
CA LEU A 41 -10.71 21.81 -3.15
C LEU A 41 -11.79 21.19 -4.03
N ILE A 42 -12.66 20.36 -3.44
CA ILE A 42 -13.82 19.77 -4.14
C ILE A 42 -14.73 20.88 -4.68
N HIS A 43 -15.09 21.88 -3.86
CA HIS A 43 -15.97 22.97 -4.27
C HIS A 43 -15.42 23.82 -5.42
N ARG A 44 -14.09 23.90 -5.56
CA ARG A 44 -13.43 24.64 -6.62
C ARG A 44 -13.07 23.77 -7.82
N ASN A 45 -13.46 22.50 -7.82
CA ASN A 45 -13.14 21.53 -8.85
C ASN A 45 -11.62 21.49 -9.14
N ALA A 46 -10.82 21.47 -8.07
CA ALA A 46 -9.36 21.43 -8.15
C ALA A 46 -8.89 20.13 -8.85
N ALA A 47 -7.65 20.15 -9.36
CA ALA A 47 -7.09 18.94 -9.95
C ALA A 47 -6.91 17.84 -8.90
N ASP A 48 -7.08 16.57 -9.31
CA ASP A 48 -6.91 15.41 -8.43
C ASP A 48 -5.54 15.41 -7.73
N ALA A 49 -4.49 15.87 -8.42
CA ALA A 49 -3.15 15.99 -7.87
C ALA A 49 -3.08 16.93 -6.65
N GLU A 50 -3.88 18.00 -6.63
CA GLU A 50 -3.94 18.94 -5.50
C GLU A 50 -4.65 18.31 -4.30
N ILE A 51 -5.72 17.56 -4.55
CA ILE A 51 -6.45 16.81 -3.51
C ILE A 51 -5.55 15.74 -2.90
N LEU A 52 -4.85 14.96 -3.74
CA LEU A 52 -3.89 13.95 -3.32
C LEU A 52 -2.73 14.54 -2.50
N ALA A 53 -2.14 15.65 -2.97
CA ALA A 53 -1.05 16.31 -2.26
C ALA A 53 -1.50 16.80 -0.88
N THR A 54 -2.70 17.39 -0.80
CA THR A 54 -3.28 17.87 0.46
C THR A 54 -3.55 16.70 1.41
N GLY A 55 -4.20 15.64 0.92
CA GLY A 55 -4.45 14.44 1.71
C GLY A 55 -3.17 13.80 2.25
N ARG A 56 -2.12 13.68 1.41
CA ARG A 56 -0.81 13.15 1.84
C ARG A 56 -0.16 14.05 2.90
N ALA A 57 -0.22 15.37 2.73
CA ALA A 57 0.28 16.32 3.73
C ALA A 57 -0.45 16.21 5.09
N GLN A 58 -1.70 15.76 5.08
CA GLN A 58 -2.53 15.53 6.27
C GLN A 58 -2.38 14.11 6.86
N GLY A 59 -1.47 13.29 6.32
CA GLY A 59 -1.18 11.96 6.84
C GLY A 59 -1.89 10.80 6.14
N MET A 60 -2.59 11.05 5.03
CA MET A 60 -3.06 9.97 4.16
C MET A 60 -1.88 9.17 3.62
N ARG A 61 -1.97 7.84 3.71
CA ARG A 61 -1.05 6.89 3.06
C ARG A 61 -1.68 6.43 1.76
N THR A 62 -0.88 6.30 0.70
CA THR A 62 -1.37 5.63 -0.51
C THR A 62 -1.44 4.12 -0.31
N LEU A 63 -2.11 3.42 -1.24
CA LEU A 63 -2.08 1.97 -1.31
C LEU A 63 -0.64 1.41 -1.30
N ARG A 64 0.28 2.07 -2.03
CA ARG A 64 1.69 1.71 -2.06
C ARG A 64 2.36 1.87 -0.70
N ASP A 65 2.16 3.01 -0.04
CA ASP A 65 2.71 3.25 1.30
C ASP A 65 2.19 2.22 2.33
N ASP A 66 0.90 1.85 2.24
CA ASP A 66 0.28 0.84 3.10
C ASP A 66 0.84 -0.57 2.84
N ALA A 67 1.02 -0.94 1.58
CA ALA A 67 1.61 -2.21 1.16
C ALA A 67 3.08 -2.34 1.59
N GLU A 68 3.86 -1.27 1.44
CA GLU A 68 5.27 -1.24 1.87
C GLU A 68 5.42 -1.38 3.38
N ARG A 69 4.48 -0.86 4.18
CA ARG A 69 4.46 -1.13 5.63
C ARG A 69 4.34 -2.63 5.91
N TRP A 70 3.48 -3.35 5.19
CA TRP A 70 3.34 -4.79 5.36
C TRP A 70 4.56 -5.57 4.87
N LEU A 71 5.22 -5.10 3.82
CA LEU A 71 6.47 -5.66 3.33
C LEU A 71 7.58 -5.53 4.38
N ALA A 72 7.75 -4.34 4.96
CA ALA A 72 8.73 -4.08 6.00
C ALA A 72 8.47 -4.92 7.27
N ALA A 73 7.20 -5.21 7.58
CA ALA A 73 6.80 -6.08 8.69
C ALA A 73 6.91 -7.59 8.38
N GLY A 74 7.27 -7.97 7.14
CA GLY A 74 7.34 -9.37 6.70
C GLY A 74 5.99 -10.06 6.58
N ALA A 75 4.90 -9.30 6.49
CA ALA A 75 3.55 -9.82 6.39
C ALA A 75 3.10 -10.10 4.94
N THR A 76 3.85 -9.63 3.96
CA THR A 76 3.63 -9.85 2.52
C THR A 76 4.98 -9.92 1.79
N SER A 77 4.95 -10.28 0.50
CA SER A 77 6.10 -10.34 -0.38
C SER A 77 6.20 -9.10 -1.26
N LEU A 78 7.39 -8.83 -1.82
CA LEU A 78 7.57 -7.72 -2.76
C LEU A 78 6.73 -7.92 -4.02
N GLU A 79 6.61 -9.17 -4.47
CA GLU A 79 5.80 -9.58 -5.62
C GLU A 79 4.33 -9.21 -5.42
N GLU A 80 3.78 -9.43 -4.22
CA GLU A 80 2.41 -9.05 -3.90
C GLU A 80 2.23 -7.53 -3.85
N VAL A 81 3.20 -6.78 -3.29
CA VAL A 81 3.15 -5.31 -3.29
C VAL A 81 3.09 -4.78 -4.73
N LEU A 82 4.00 -5.23 -5.59
CA LEU A 82 4.03 -4.80 -6.99
C LEU A 82 2.76 -5.21 -7.74
N ARG A 83 2.22 -6.41 -7.48
CA ARG A 83 1.00 -6.90 -8.13
C ARG A 83 -0.23 -6.05 -7.77
N VAL A 84 -0.38 -5.63 -6.51
CA VAL A 84 -1.59 -4.92 -6.06
C VAL A 84 -1.50 -3.40 -6.19
N THR A 85 -0.29 -2.83 -6.31
CA THR A 85 -0.10 -1.37 -6.40
C THR A 85 0.61 -0.91 -7.68
N GLY A 86 0.99 -1.81 -8.59
CA GLY A 86 1.79 -1.46 -9.78
C GLY A 86 1.03 -0.74 -10.90
N GLY A 87 -0.30 -0.67 -10.82
CA GLY A 87 -1.14 0.10 -11.75
C GLY A 87 -1.58 1.47 -11.22
N ALA A 88 -1.13 1.85 -10.02
CA ALA A 88 -1.36 3.15 -9.41
C ALA A 88 -0.18 4.09 -9.65
#